data_AF-A0A540LWB9-F1
#
_entry.id   AF-A0A540LWB9-F1
#
_cell.length_a   1.000
_cell.length_b   1.000
_cell.length_c   1.000
_cell.angle_alpha   90.00
_cell.angle_beta   90.00
_cell.angle_gamma   90.00
#
_symmetry.space_group_name_H-M   'P 1'
#
loop_
_entity.id
_entity.type
_entity.pdbx_description
1 polymer ?
#
loop_
_entity_poly.entity_id
_entity_poly.type
_entity_poly.pdbx_seq_one_letter_code
_entity_poly.pdbx_strand_id
1 'polypeptide(L)'
;MTSGAFDTSATAIVWNLAELLRHPRVMKLLQQELQTVIGRDRTVEESDLPKLAYLNKIVKETRMSKRALGYIRKKGCPGMQLGLTMVRLALVNLVHCFNFDLPSGLLPNELDMTETFGQSLSKTIHLLVVPTYRLHD
;
A
#
# COMPACT_ATOMS: atom_id res chain seq x y z
N MET A 1 12.41 19.61 -4.86
CA MET A 1 12.75 18.16 -4.83
C MET A 1 11.85 17.35 -3.88
N THR A 2 11.22 17.96 -2.88
CA THR A 2 10.36 17.27 -1.90
C THR A 2 8.93 16.98 -2.42
N SER A 3 8.30 17.90 -3.15
CA SER A 3 6.91 17.77 -3.63
C SER A 3 6.67 16.50 -4.46
N GLY A 4 7.45 16.29 -5.52
CA GLY A 4 7.27 15.12 -6.41
C GLY A 4 7.48 13.76 -5.71
N ALA A 5 8.24 13.70 -4.62
CA ALA A 5 8.43 12.49 -3.84
C ALA A 5 7.18 12.15 -2.98
N PHE A 6 6.57 13.17 -2.36
CA PHE A 6 5.35 13.00 -1.57
C PHE A 6 4.17 12.59 -2.44
N ASP A 7 3.96 13.26 -3.58
CA ASP A 7 2.84 12.97 -4.48
C ASP A 7 2.89 11.54 -5.02
N THR A 8 4.08 11.07 -5.38
CA THR A 8 4.30 9.69 -5.87
C THR A 8 4.06 8.65 -4.77
N SER A 9 4.55 8.93 -3.55
CA SER A 9 4.42 8.00 -2.41
C SER A 9 2.98 7.90 -1.92
N ALA A 10 2.27 9.04 -1.82
CA ALA A 10 0.86 9.06 -1.42
C ALA A 10 0.00 8.29 -2.43
N THR A 11 0.22 8.53 -3.72
CA THR A 11 -0.47 7.82 -4.80
C THR A 11 -0.17 6.31 -4.76
N ALA A 12 1.06 5.91 -4.47
CA ALA A 12 1.43 4.51 -4.31
C ALA A 12 0.65 3.84 -3.17
N ILE A 13 0.57 4.48 -2.00
CA ILE A 13 -0.15 3.94 -0.84
C ILE A 13 -1.62 3.72 -1.19
N VAL A 14 -2.26 4.72 -1.81
CA VAL A 14 -3.66 4.64 -2.24
C VAL A 14 -3.90 3.50 -3.22
N TRP A 15 -3.03 3.31 -4.22
CA TRP A 15 -3.14 2.20 -5.16
C TRP A 15 -2.97 0.83 -4.51
N ASN A 16 -1.97 0.69 -3.65
CA ASN A 16 -1.76 -0.56 -2.93
C ASN A 16 -2.96 -0.89 -2.03
N LEU A 17 -3.50 0.10 -1.31
CA LEU A 17 -4.68 -0.10 -0.47
C LEU A 17 -5.92 -0.47 -1.30
N ALA A 18 -6.14 0.20 -2.42
CA ALA A 18 -7.23 -0.14 -3.33
C ALA A 18 -7.10 -1.58 -3.88
N GLU A 19 -5.88 -2.01 -4.23
CA GLU A 19 -5.64 -3.38 -4.70
C GLU A 19 -5.89 -4.41 -3.60
N LEU A 20 -5.50 -4.11 -2.36
CA LEU A 20 -5.76 -4.97 -1.19
C LEU A 20 -7.26 -5.09 -0.91
N LEU A 21 -8.02 -4.01 -1.05
CA LEU A 21 -9.47 -4.01 -0.86
C LEU A 21 -10.20 -4.78 -1.95
N ARG A 22 -9.70 -4.73 -3.18
CA ARG A 22 -10.21 -5.54 -4.29
C ARG A 22 -10.04 -7.03 -4.03
N HIS A 23 -8.98 -7.41 -3.31
CA HIS A 23 -8.65 -8.80 -2.98
C HIS A 23 -8.61 -9.04 -1.46
N PRO A 24 -9.77 -9.16 -0.79
CA PRO A 24 -9.82 -9.33 0.67
C PRO A 24 -9.07 -10.57 1.17
N ARG A 25 -8.88 -11.59 0.30
CA ARG A 25 -8.05 -12.76 0.59
C ARG A 25 -6.58 -12.40 0.84
N VAL A 26 -6.03 -11.49 0.04
CA VAL A 26 -4.64 -11.02 0.14
C VAL A 26 -4.46 -10.19 1.41
N MET A 27 -5.45 -9.35 1.74
CA MET A 27 -5.45 -8.57 2.99
C MET A 27 -5.36 -9.48 4.23
N LYS A 28 -6.18 -10.54 4.28
CA LYS A 28 -6.16 -11.48 5.41
C LYS A 28 -4.81 -12.22 5.54
N LEU A 29 -4.23 -12.65 4.42
CA LEU A 29 -2.92 -13.31 4.42
C LEU A 29 -1.80 -12.37 4.91
N LEU A 30 -1.80 -11.11 4.48
CA LEU A 30 -0.86 -10.12 4.96
C LEU A 30 -1.02 -9.88 6.47
N GLN A 31 -2.26 -9.75 6.95
CA GLN A 31 -2.52 -9.61 8.39
C GLN A 31 -2.04 -10.81 9.21
N GLN A 32 -2.17 -12.04 8.68
CA GLN A 32 -1.65 -13.24 9.32
C GLN A 32 -0.11 -13.25 9.38
N GLU A 33 0.56 -12.87 8.29
CA GLU A 33 2.03 -12.74 8.27
C GLU A 33 2.49 -11.70 9.31
N LEU A 34 1.84 -10.54 9.34
CA LEU A 34 2.15 -9.47 10.30
C LEU A 34 1.93 -9.91 11.74
N GLN A 35 0.82 -10.59 12.02
CA GLN A 35 0.53 -11.09 13.37
C GLN A 35 1.55 -12.16 13.81
N THR A 36 2.08 -12.94 12.88
CA THR A 36 3.08 -13.98 13.16
C THR A 36 4.47 -13.38 13.42
N VAL A 37 4.86 -12.34 12.68
CA VAL A 37 6.21 -11.76 12.74
C VAL A 37 6.34 -10.68 13.82
N ILE A 38 5.31 -9.85 14.00
CA ILE A 38 5.39 -8.62 14.80
C ILE A 38 4.60 -8.75 16.12
N GLY A 39 3.52 -9.54 16.14
CA GLY A 39 2.57 -9.56 17.25
C GLY A 39 1.64 -8.34 17.24
N ARG A 40 0.72 -8.22 18.21
CA ARG A 40 -0.25 -7.09 18.30
C ARG A 40 0.22 -5.94 19.21
N ASP A 41 1.32 -6.11 19.93
CA ASP A 41 1.65 -5.24 21.07
C ASP A 41 2.66 -4.12 20.71
N ARG A 42 3.12 -4.08 19.45
CA ARG A 42 4.16 -3.14 19.02
C ARG A 42 3.91 -2.57 17.63
N THR A 43 4.31 -1.32 17.43
CA THR A 43 4.30 -0.66 16.12
C THR A 43 5.37 -1.24 15.20
N VAL A 44 5.15 -1.18 13.88
CA VAL A 44 6.08 -1.76 12.91
C VAL A 44 7.28 -0.83 12.68
N GLU A 45 8.48 -1.41 12.75
CA GLU A 45 9.75 -0.74 12.48
C GLU A 45 10.30 -1.09 11.09
N GLU A 46 11.22 -0.25 10.59
CA GLU A 46 11.93 -0.49 9.32
C GLU A 46 12.73 -1.82 9.33
N SER A 47 13.23 -2.21 10.50
CA SER A 47 14.00 -3.44 10.73
C SER A 47 13.19 -4.73 10.46
N ASP A 48 11.85 -4.64 10.50
CA ASP A 48 10.95 -5.77 10.25
C ASP A 48 10.54 -5.90 8.78
N LEU A 49 10.67 -4.83 7.98
CA LEU A 49 10.38 -4.85 6.54
C LEU A 49 11.07 -5.99 5.75
N PRO A 50 12.36 -6.32 5.96
CA PRO A 50 12.99 -7.41 5.23
C PRO A 50 12.44 -8.80 5.59
N LYS A 51 11.80 -8.96 6.75
CA LYS A 51 11.21 -10.24 7.20
C LYS A 51 9.85 -10.53 6.54
N LEU A 52 9.20 -9.49 6.00
CA LEU A 52 7.87 -9.57 5.40
C LEU A 52 7.96 -9.94 3.91
N ALA A 53 7.96 -11.25 3.64
CA ALA A 53 8.07 -11.76 2.28
C ALA A 53 6.80 -11.50 1.45
N TYR A 54 5.62 -11.56 2.09
CA TYR A 54 4.35 -11.33 1.40
C TYR A 54 4.15 -9.86 1.05
N LEU A 55 4.53 -8.94 1.95
CA LEU A 55 4.55 -7.50 1.65
C LEU A 55 5.37 -7.19 0.39
N ASN A 56 6.55 -7.80 0.29
CA ASN A 56 7.42 -7.62 -0.88
C ASN A 56 6.76 -8.12 -2.17
N LYS A 57 5.94 -9.17 -2.11
CA LYS A 57 5.15 -9.63 -3.26
C LYS A 57 4.05 -8.62 -3.62
N ILE A 58 3.28 -8.13 -2.64
CA ILE A 58 2.21 -7.14 -2.88
C ILE A 58 2.78 -5.88 -3.52
N VAL A 59 3.84 -5.30 -2.92
CA VAL A 59 4.45 -4.08 -3.44
C VAL A 59 5.05 -4.29 -4.82
N LYS A 60 5.54 -5.49 -5.17
CA LYS A 60 5.99 -5.78 -6.55
C LYS A 60 4.84 -6.00 -7.52
N GLU A 61 3.72 -6.52 -7.04
CA GLU A 61 2.58 -6.93 -7.88
C GLU A 61 1.64 -5.76 -8.21
N THR A 62 1.58 -4.73 -7.37
CA THR A 62 0.75 -3.53 -7.59
C THR A 62 1.05 -2.86 -8.92
N ARG A 63 -0.01 -2.53 -9.69
CA ARG A 63 0.08 -1.90 -11.03
C ARG A 63 1.01 -0.69 -11.08
N MET A 64 0.92 0.19 -10.08
CA MET A 64 1.75 1.39 -9.97
C MET A 64 3.23 1.04 -9.81
N SER A 65 3.55 0.02 -9.02
CA SER A 65 4.92 -0.47 -8.82
C SER A 65 5.46 -1.22 -10.03
N LYS A 66 4.68 -2.07 -10.72
CA LYS A 66 5.11 -2.71 -11.98
C LYS A 66 5.53 -1.67 -13.03
N ARG A 67 4.82 -0.55 -13.11
CA ARG A 67 5.19 0.58 -13.98
C ARG A 67 6.38 1.36 -13.45
N ALA A 68 6.43 1.68 -12.15
CA ALA A 68 7.57 2.34 -11.51
C ALA A 68 8.88 1.53 -11.62
N LEU A 69 8.82 0.20 -11.47
CA LEU A 69 9.91 -0.75 -11.71
C LEU A 69 10.36 -0.73 -13.18
N GLY A 70 9.45 -0.50 -14.12
CA GLY A 70 9.80 -0.20 -15.51
C GLY A 70 10.65 1.06 -15.67
N TYR A 71 10.43 2.09 -14.85
CA TYR A 71 11.26 3.31 -14.81
C TYR A 71 12.62 3.10 -14.10
N ILE A 72 12.71 2.17 -13.14
CA ILE A 72 13.96 1.83 -12.42
C ILE A 72 15.08 1.37 -13.39
N ARG A 73 14.72 0.74 -14.52
CA ARG A 73 15.70 0.26 -15.50
C ARG A 73 16.32 1.37 -16.37
N LYS A 74 15.78 2.60 -16.39
CA LYS A 74 16.22 3.63 -17.34
C LYS A 74 16.81 4.90 -16.72
N LYS A 75 16.41 5.34 -15.53
CA LYS A 75 17.05 6.47 -14.83
C LYS A 75 16.91 6.30 -13.31
N GLY A 76 18.01 5.93 -12.65
CA GLY A 76 18.03 5.73 -11.21
C GLY A 76 17.83 7.06 -10.46
N CYS A 77 16.60 7.31 -9.99
CA CYS A 77 16.37 8.36 -9.00
C CYS A 77 16.96 7.90 -7.67
N PRO A 78 17.91 8.63 -7.06
CA PRO A 78 18.54 8.23 -5.81
C PRO A 78 17.53 8.17 -4.64
N GLY A 79 16.40 8.88 -4.72
CA GLY A 79 15.32 8.84 -3.73
C GLY A 79 14.32 7.69 -3.88
N MET A 80 14.44 6.85 -4.91
CA MET A 80 13.44 5.80 -5.19
C MET A 80 13.40 4.72 -4.09
N GLN A 81 14.56 4.35 -3.56
CA GLN A 81 14.66 3.35 -2.50
C GLN A 81 13.97 3.83 -1.22
N LEU A 82 14.20 5.10 -0.84
CA LEU A 82 13.54 5.72 0.32
C LEU A 82 12.02 5.79 0.12
N GLY A 83 11.56 6.17 -1.07
CA GLY A 83 10.14 6.18 -1.42
C GLY A 83 9.50 4.79 -1.28
N LEU A 84 10.17 3.74 -1.76
CA LEU A 84 9.69 2.37 -1.62
C LEU A 84 9.64 1.91 -0.16
N THR A 85 10.64 2.25 0.65
CA THR A 85 10.65 1.95 2.09
C THR A 85 9.51 2.67 2.82
N MET A 86 9.29 3.97 2.54
CA MET A 86 8.21 4.74 3.15
C MET A 86 6.83 4.18 2.79
N VAL A 87 6.61 3.84 1.52
CA VAL A 87 5.35 3.22 1.06
C VAL A 87 5.12 1.88 1.76
N ARG A 88 6.15 1.05 1.90
CA ARG A 88 6.07 -0.23 2.61
C ARG A 88 5.73 -0.06 4.07
N LEU A 89 6.44 0.83 4.77
CA LEU A 89 6.23 1.08 6.19
C LEU A 89 4.82 1.63 6.46
N ALA A 90 4.37 2.58 5.65
CA ALA A 90 3.02 3.14 5.75
C ALA A 90 1.95 2.07 5.49
N LEU A 91 2.09 1.26 4.44
CA LEU A 91 1.16 0.16 4.13
C LEU A 91 1.07 -0.85 5.26
N VAL A 92 2.22 -1.28 5.79
CA VAL A 92 2.23 -2.26 6.86
C VAL A 92 1.56 -1.70 8.10
N ASN A 93 1.91 -0.48 8.53
CA ASN A 93 1.31 0.12 9.71
C ASN A 93 -0.21 0.31 9.53
N LEU A 94 -0.66 0.72 8.35
CA LEU A 94 -2.07 0.84 8.03
C LEU A 94 -2.82 -0.50 8.14
N VAL A 95 -2.29 -1.55 7.52
CA VAL A 95 -2.90 -2.90 7.53
C VAL A 95 -2.81 -3.56 8.90
N HIS A 96 -1.77 -3.24 9.68
CA HIS A 96 -1.55 -3.77 11.01
C HIS A 96 -2.52 -3.16 12.03
N CYS A 97 -2.66 -1.83 12.01
CA CYS A 97 -3.47 -1.11 12.99
C CYS A 97 -4.97 -1.06 12.63
N PHE A 98 -5.31 -1.11 11.34
CA PHE A 98 -6.68 -0.90 10.87
C PHE A 98 -7.20 -2.06 10.00
N ASN A 99 -8.44 -2.44 10.22
CA ASN A 99 -9.27 -3.07 9.21
C ASN A 99 -9.91 -1.97 8.35
N PHE A 100 -10.23 -2.29 7.11
CA PHE A 100 -10.79 -1.32 6.17
C PHE A 100 -12.11 -1.83 5.64
N ASP A 101 -13.16 -1.05 5.85
CA ASP A 101 -14.51 -1.31 5.39
C ASP A 101 -14.90 -0.29 4.31
N LEU A 102 -15.77 -0.68 3.37
CA LEU A 102 -16.28 0.23 2.35
C LEU A 102 -17.58 0.88 2.87
N PRO A 103 -17.69 2.23 2.84
CA PRO A 103 -18.78 2.96 3.51
C PRO A 103 -20.19 2.76 2.93
N SER A 104 -20.37 2.12 1.76
CA SER A 104 -21.62 2.27 0.99
C SER A 104 -22.19 0.99 0.38
N GLY A 105 -21.84 -0.21 0.88
CA GLY A 105 -22.24 -1.47 0.21
C GLY A 105 -21.59 -1.68 -1.15
N LEU A 106 -20.63 -0.82 -1.51
CA LEU A 106 -19.75 -0.97 -2.67
C LEU A 106 -19.07 -2.33 -2.61
N LEU A 107 -19.17 -3.09 -3.70
CA LEU A 107 -18.47 -4.36 -3.81
C LEU A 107 -17.00 -4.12 -4.13
N PRO A 108 -16.08 -5.00 -3.67
CA PRO A 108 -14.66 -4.94 -4.04
C PRO A 108 -14.41 -4.84 -5.55
N ASN A 109 -15.35 -5.36 -6.36
CA ASN A 109 -15.28 -5.37 -7.82
C ASN A 109 -15.74 -4.05 -8.47
N GLU A 110 -16.45 -3.20 -7.74
CA GLU A 110 -16.95 -1.89 -8.20
C GLU A 110 -15.98 -0.74 -7.87
N LEU A 111 -14.89 -1.05 -7.16
CA LEU A 111 -13.81 -0.11 -6.93
C LEU A 111 -13.25 0.34 -8.27
N ASP A 112 -13.42 1.63 -8.55
CA ASP A 112 -12.90 2.26 -9.76
C ASP A 112 -11.37 2.18 -9.76
N MET A 113 -10.81 1.29 -10.59
CA MET A 113 -9.37 1.15 -10.81
C MET A 113 -8.93 1.87 -12.09
N THR A 114 -9.75 2.80 -12.60
CA THR A 114 -9.37 3.66 -13.71
C THR A 114 -8.32 4.68 -13.27
N GLU A 115 -7.51 5.07 -14.24
CA GLU A 115 -6.31 5.86 -14.05
C GLU A 115 -6.43 7.09 -14.96
N THR A 116 -6.31 8.27 -14.37
CA THR A 116 -6.15 9.50 -15.15
C THR A 116 -4.70 9.65 -15.56
N PHE A 117 -4.45 9.76 -16.86
CA PHE A 117 -3.10 10.02 -17.37
C PHE A 117 -2.72 11.49 -17.11
N GLY A 118 -1.75 11.71 -16.21
CA GLY A 118 -1.14 13.00 -15.87
C GLY A 118 0.34 12.85 -15.49
N GLN A 119 0.95 13.88 -14.87
CA GLN A 119 2.34 13.80 -14.38
C GLN A 119 2.55 12.74 -13.28
N SER A 120 1.47 12.36 -12.59
CA SER A 120 1.41 11.27 -11.60
C SER A 120 0.26 10.33 -11.94
N LEU A 121 0.39 9.04 -11.63
CA LEU A 121 -0.62 8.00 -11.86
C LEU A 121 -1.72 8.09 -10.79
N SER A 122 -2.46 9.19 -10.72
CA SER A 122 -3.54 9.34 -9.73
C SER A 122 -4.76 8.50 -10.11
N LYS A 123 -5.48 7.98 -9.11
CA LYS A 123 -6.83 7.41 -9.33
C LYS A 123 -7.79 8.54 -9.73
N THR A 124 -8.71 8.22 -10.63
CA THR A 124 -9.76 9.14 -11.11
C THR A 124 -10.73 9.54 -9.99
N ILE A 125 -11.02 8.61 -9.08
CA ILE A 125 -11.93 8.80 -7.94
C ILE A 125 -11.17 8.52 -6.64
N HIS A 126 -11.33 9.40 -5.64
CA HIS A 126 -10.74 9.23 -4.32
C HIS A 126 -11.26 7.96 -3.64
N LEU A 127 -10.33 7.14 -3.14
CA LEU A 127 -10.66 5.93 -2.39
C LEU A 127 -11.28 6.31 -1.04
N LEU A 128 -12.59 6.07 -0.88
CA LEU A 128 -13.31 6.25 0.38
C LEU A 128 -13.36 4.92 1.12
N VAL A 129 -12.71 4.87 2.28
CA VAL A 129 -12.61 3.69 3.14
C VAL A 129 -12.80 4.12 4.59
N VAL A 130 -13.45 3.26 5.38
CA VAL A 130 -13.66 3.47 6.82
C VAL A 130 -12.65 2.62 7.56
N PRO A 131 -11.64 3.22 8.23
CA PRO A 131 -10.70 2.47 9.03
C PRO A 131 -11.31 2.11 10.39
N THR A 132 -11.31 0.83 10.74
CA THR A 132 -11.70 0.32 12.06
C THR A 132 -10.46 -0.17 12.80
N TYR A 133 -10.22 0.34 14.01
CA TYR A 133 -9.01 0.00 14.77
C TYR A 133 -9.03 -1.45 15.24
N ARG A 134 -7.91 -2.16 15.15
CA ARG A 134 -7.78 -3.60 15.49
C ARG A 134 -6.83 -3.89 16.65
N LEU A 135 -5.95 -2.96 17.01
CA LEU A 135 -4.82 -3.24 17.90
C LEU A 135 -5.16 -3.18 19.41
N HIS A 136 -6.23 -2.47 19.81
CA HIS A 136 -6.70 -2.35 21.20
C HIS A 136 -8.05 -3.07 21.39
N ASP A 137 -8.01 -4.40 21.41
CA ASP A 137 -8.97 -5.27 22.10
C ASP A 137 -8.20 -6.43 22.75
#